data_AF-A3ZPM9-F1
#
_entry.id   AF-A3ZPM9-F1
#
_cell.length_a   1.000
_cell.length_b   1.000
_cell.length_c   1.000
_cell.angle_alpha   90.00
_cell.angle_beta   90.00
_cell.angle_gamma   90.00
#
_symmetry.space_group_name_H-M   'P 1'
#
loop_
_entity.id
_entity.type
_entity.pdbx_description
1 polymer ?
#
loop_
_entity_poly.entity_id
_entity_poly.type
_entity_poly.pdbx_seq_one_letter_code
_entity_poly.pdbx_strand_id
1 'polypeptide(L)'
;MRVTQATDQVLNAADGVLAGVRERVAKAEVHVQALKITSQEIQDDAKTWAQAEAAELVGSRLGVEKKAKLLLTELDRAEQWLELTESSVQLLQQAAAASQSLGVSVKTDSVHNLVEEVAEIQKQLRQGIEIANNISQRAAEVGEGKLTADKSDQIAKLVLRVVATLGIIDSRIQAVETHLAKVESMLKDLKQQVIRWVNLAAIGATTIFAWMAAGQCGLCFLGISGLRRRHPTVAPPP
;
A
#
# COMPACT_ATOMS: atom_id res chain seq x y z
N MET A 1 21.48 -15.54 -15.84
CA MET A 1 20.90 -14.26 -16.27
C MET A 1 19.37 -14.20 -16.20
N ARG A 2 18.61 -15.21 -16.67
CA ARG A 2 17.13 -15.17 -16.61
C ARG A 2 16.54 -15.00 -15.20
N VAL A 3 17.12 -15.64 -14.18
CA VAL A 3 16.65 -15.53 -12.79
C VAL A 3 16.82 -14.11 -12.25
N THR A 4 17.98 -13.48 -12.47
CA THR A 4 18.25 -12.09 -12.04
C THR A 4 17.26 -11.11 -12.65
N GLN A 5 16.99 -11.24 -13.96
CA GLN A 5 16.05 -10.37 -14.66
C GLN A 5 14.61 -10.52 -14.15
N ALA A 6 14.18 -11.76 -13.86
CA ALA A 6 12.87 -12.02 -13.27
C ALA A 6 12.77 -11.43 -11.86
N THR A 7 13.79 -11.57 -11.03
CA THR A 7 13.81 -11.00 -9.67
C THR A 7 13.79 -9.48 -9.70
N ASP A 8 14.58 -8.84 -10.57
CA ASP A 8 14.59 -7.38 -10.71
C ASP A 8 13.23 -6.85 -11.21
N GLN A 9 12.56 -7.55 -12.12
CA GLN A 9 11.21 -7.18 -12.57
C GLN A 9 10.18 -7.24 -11.44
N VAL A 10 10.19 -8.31 -10.64
CA VAL A 10 9.28 -8.45 -9.50
C VAL A 10 9.54 -7.39 -8.44
N LEU A 11 10.81 -7.13 -8.11
CA LEU A 11 11.18 -6.11 -7.12
C LEU A 11 10.81 -4.70 -7.59
N ASN A 12 11.09 -4.36 -8.85
CA ASN A 12 10.72 -3.06 -9.41
C ASN A 12 9.19 -2.89 -9.51
N ALA A 13 8.45 -3.95 -9.83
CA ALA A 13 6.99 -3.93 -9.81
C ALA A 13 6.46 -3.72 -8.38
N ALA A 14 7.05 -4.40 -7.38
CA ALA A 14 6.68 -4.22 -5.98
C ALA A 14 6.99 -2.78 -5.49
N ASP A 15 8.15 -2.22 -5.84
CA ASP A 15 8.51 -0.84 -5.54
C ASP A 15 7.51 0.14 -6.17
N GLY A 16 7.12 -0.08 -7.43
CA GLY A 16 6.12 0.74 -8.12
C GLY A 16 4.72 0.66 -7.50
N VAL A 17 4.28 -0.54 -7.11
CA VAL A 17 2.99 -0.73 -6.41
C VAL A 17 3.02 -0.05 -5.04
N LEU A 18 4.10 -0.22 -4.28
CA LEU A 18 4.25 0.45 -2.98
C LEU A 18 4.23 1.97 -3.09
N ALA A 19 4.95 2.53 -4.06
CA ALA A 19 4.94 3.97 -4.30
C ALA A 19 3.52 4.47 -4.63
N GLY A 20 2.78 3.73 -5.48
CA GLY A 20 1.40 4.03 -5.80
C GLY A 20 0.45 3.94 -4.58
N VAL A 21 0.62 2.93 -3.72
CA VAL A 21 -0.16 2.82 -2.47
C VAL A 21 0.17 3.97 -1.53
N ARG A 22 1.44 4.31 -1.35
CA ARG A 22 1.88 5.42 -0.47
C ARG A 22 1.30 6.76 -0.92
N GLU A 23 1.33 7.05 -2.22
CA GLU A 23 0.74 8.27 -2.78
C GLU A 23 -0.77 8.33 -2.47
N ARG A 24 -1.47 7.20 -2.62
CA ARG A 24 -2.91 7.13 -2.34
C ARG A 24 -3.24 7.27 -0.86
N VAL A 25 -2.44 6.66 0.03
CA VAL A 25 -2.59 6.81 1.49
C VAL A 25 -2.37 8.26 1.90
N ALA A 26 -1.33 8.93 1.38
CA ALA A 26 -1.09 10.34 1.64
C ALA A 26 -2.25 11.23 1.15
N LYS A 27 -2.82 10.93 -0.03
CA LYS A 27 -4.02 11.61 -0.50
C LYS A 27 -5.21 11.35 0.43
N ALA A 28 -5.46 10.10 0.82
CA ALA A 28 -6.55 9.74 1.72
C ALA A 28 -6.46 10.49 3.07
N GLU A 29 -5.27 10.63 3.63
CA GLU A 29 -5.02 11.42 4.84
C GLU A 29 -5.46 12.88 4.67
N VAL A 30 -5.02 13.54 3.59
CA VAL A 30 -5.41 14.92 3.28
C VAL A 30 -6.93 15.07 3.18
N HIS A 31 -7.61 14.12 2.52
CA HIS A 31 -9.06 14.14 2.40
C HIS A 31 -9.76 13.88 3.74
N VAL A 32 -9.27 12.96 4.57
CA VAL A 32 -9.84 12.69 5.91
C VAL A 32 -9.70 13.92 6.81
N GLN A 33 -8.58 14.64 6.74
CA GLN A 33 -8.42 15.91 7.46
C GLN A 33 -9.42 16.97 6.97
N ALA A 34 -9.60 17.12 5.64
CA ALA A 34 -10.60 18.03 5.08
C ALA A 34 -12.04 17.67 5.48
N LEU A 35 -12.36 16.37 5.52
CA LEU A 35 -13.64 15.86 5.97
C LEU A 35 -13.87 16.12 7.46
N LYS A 36 -12.84 15.99 8.29
CA LYS A 36 -12.91 16.28 9.72
C LYS A 36 -13.27 17.75 9.95
N ILE A 37 -12.59 18.67 9.26
CA ILE A 37 -12.89 20.11 9.29
C ILE A 37 -14.35 20.34 8.86
N THR A 38 -14.76 19.78 7.72
CA THR A 38 -16.13 19.94 7.20
C THR A 38 -17.17 19.40 8.19
N SER A 39 -16.93 18.24 8.80
CA SER A 39 -17.86 17.64 9.78
C SER A 39 -17.98 18.47 11.06
N GLN A 40 -16.90 19.12 11.47
CA GLN A 40 -16.89 19.99 12.64
C GLN A 40 -17.63 21.29 12.35
N GLU A 41 -17.48 21.85 11.14
CA GLU A 41 -18.31 22.97 10.71
C GLU A 41 -19.80 22.61 10.63
N ILE A 42 -20.16 21.42 10.13
CA ILE A 42 -21.56 20.94 10.14
C ILE A 42 -22.08 20.86 11.57
N GLN A 43 -21.26 20.40 12.52
CA GLN A 43 -21.64 20.31 13.92
C GLN A 43 -21.94 21.69 14.51
N ASP A 44 -21.10 22.67 14.23
CA ASP A 44 -21.27 24.03 14.72
C ASP A 44 -22.46 24.74 14.05
N ASP A 45 -22.67 24.50 12.75
CA ASP A 45 -23.86 24.96 12.03
C ASP A 45 -25.14 24.32 12.61
N ALA A 46 -25.12 23.01 12.91
CA ALA A 46 -26.26 22.31 13.49
C ALA A 46 -26.58 22.78 14.93
N LYS A 47 -25.56 23.09 15.74
CA LYS A 47 -25.76 23.70 17.07
C LYS A 47 -26.35 25.10 16.96
N THR A 48 -25.82 25.91 16.06
CA THR A 48 -26.33 27.27 15.80
C THR A 48 -27.78 27.18 15.32
N TRP A 49 -28.09 26.22 14.45
CA TRP A 49 -29.44 25.94 13.96
C TRP A 49 -30.41 25.54 15.06
N ALA A 50 -29.96 24.77 16.05
CA ALA A 50 -30.78 24.41 17.20
C ALA A 50 -31.06 25.60 18.14
N GLN A 51 -30.25 26.68 18.07
CA GLN A 51 -30.35 27.87 18.92
C GLN A 51 -31.04 29.06 18.21
N ALA A 52 -31.07 29.08 16.88
CA ALA A 52 -31.56 30.22 16.08
C ALA A 52 -33.09 30.24 15.90
N GLU A 53 -33.68 31.44 15.83
CA GLU A 53 -35.10 31.66 15.55
C GLU A 53 -35.51 31.38 14.09
N ALA A 54 -36.82 31.23 13.84
CA ALA A 54 -37.40 30.66 12.62
C ALA A 54 -36.95 31.27 11.28
N ALA A 55 -36.50 32.52 11.23
CA ALA A 55 -36.05 33.19 10.01
C ALA A 55 -34.58 32.86 9.63
N GLU A 56 -33.70 32.62 10.61
CA GLU A 56 -32.32 32.16 10.37
C GLU A 56 -32.24 30.66 10.06
N LEU A 57 -33.30 29.90 10.36
CA LEU A 57 -33.37 28.46 10.14
C LEU A 57 -33.24 28.05 8.67
N VAL A 58 -33.63 28.90 7.71
CA VAL A 58 -33.61 28.56 6.28
C VAL A 58 -32.21 28.65 5.70
N GLY A 59 -31.44 29.68 6.08
CA GLY A 59 -30.05 29.87 5.60
C GLY A 59 -29.09 28.83 6.16
N SER A 60 -29.18 28.56 7.46
CA SER A 60 -28.41 27.52 8.14
C SER A 60 -28.75 26.11 7.64
N ARG A 61 -30.03 25.82 7.33
CA ARG A 61 -30.45 24.54 6.72
C ARG A 61 -29.80 24.29 5.36
N LEU A 62 -29.84 25.25 4.45
CA LEU A 62 -29.21 25.12 3.13
C LEU A 62 -27.70 24.90 3.27
N GLY A 63 -27.07 25.48 4.29
CA GLY A 63 -25.68 25.22 4.68
C GLY A 63 -25.44 23.76 5.07
N VAL A 64 -26.21 23.24 6.03
CA VAL A 64 -26.10 21.84 6.49
C VAL A 64 -26.32 20.84 5.37
N GLU A 65 -27.35 21.04 4.53
CA GLU A 65 -27.64 20.15 3.40
C GLU A 65 -26.49 20.14 2.37
N LYS A 66 -26.01 21.33 2.00
CA LYS A 66 -24.89 21.47 1.05
C LYS A 66 -23.62 20.81 1.58
N LYS A 67 -23.30 21.02 2.86
CA LYS A 67 -22.11 20.42 3.49
C LYS A 67 -22.26 18.91 3.67
N ALA A 68 -23.46 18.40 3.98
CA ALA A 68 -23.73 16.96 4.04
C ALA A 68 -23.57 16.29 2.66
N LYS A 69 -24.03 16.94 1.58
CA LYS A 69 -23.81 16.46 0.20
C LYS A 69 -22.34 16.48 -0.19
N LEU A 70 -21.61 17.51 0.21
CA LEU A 70 -20.16 17.58 0.00
C LEU A 70 -19.44 16.45 0.75
N LEU A 71 -19.78 16.24 2.02
CA LEU A 71 -19.27 15.15 2.85
C LEU A 71 -19.52 13.78 2.20
N LEU A 72 -20.74 13.53 1.70
CA LEU A 72 -21.07 12.31 0.97
C LEU A 72 -20.22 12.11 -0.28
N THR A 73 -20.02 13.16 -1.08
CA THR A 73 -19.22 13.11 -2.31
C THR A 73 -17.76 12.77 -2.00
N GLU A 74 -17.21 13.35 -0.94
CA GLU A 74 -15.83 13.09 -0.52
C GLU A 74 -15.66 11.71 0.13
N LEU A 75 -16.66 11.23 0.89
CA LEU A 75 -16.66 9.86 1.41
C LEU A 75 -16.74 8.81 0.28
N ASP A 76 -17.57 9.05 -0.75
CA ASP A 76 -17.66 8.17 -1.92
C ASP A 76 -16.33 8.11 -2.69
N ARG A 77 -15.67 9.26 -2.87
CA ARG A 77 -14.33 9.32 -3.47
C ARG A 77 -13.30 8.55 -2.64
N ALA A 78 -13.35 8.66 -1.31
CA ALA A 78 -12.47 7.90 -0.43
C ALA A 78 -12.71 6.38 -0.56
N GLU A 79 -13.96 5.95 -0.79
CA GLU A 79 -14.29 4.53 -0.98
C GLU A 79 -13.67 3.99 -2.27
N GLN A 80 -13.83 4.72 -3.38
CA GLN A 80 -13.22 4.36 -4.67
C GLN A 80 -11.69 4.23 -4.56
N TRP A 81 -11.04 5.07 -3.75
CA TRP A 81 -9.59 4.99 -3.55
C TRP A 81 -9.16 3.79 -2.72
N LEU A 82 -9.97 3.39 -1.72
CA LEU A 82 -9.71 2.19 -0.94
C LEU A 82 -9.89 0.93 -1.78
N GLU A 83 -10.88 0.88 -2.68
CA GLU A 83 -11.06 -0.22 -3.63
C GLU A 83 -9.82 -0.40 -4.52
N LEU A 84 -9.29 0.72 -5.05
CA LEU A 84 -8.03 0.70 -5.81
C LEU A 84 -6.84 0.26 -4.94
N THR A 85 -6.84 0.58 -3.65
CA THR A 85 -5.78 0.21 -2.71
C THR A 85 -5.85 -1.29 -2.38
N GLU A 86 -7.05 -1.83 -2.18
CA GLU A 86 -7.28 -3.27 -1.98
C GLU A 86 -6.71 -4.08 -3.14
N SER A 87 -6.98 -3.67 -4.38
CA SER A 87 -6.40 -4.30 -5.57
C SER A 87 -4.86 -4.30 -5.55
N SER A 88 -4.25 -3.17 -5.17
CA SER A 88 -2.80 -3.07 -5.04
C SER A 88 -2.24 -3.98 -3.93
N VAL A 89 -2.92 -4.09 -2.79
CA VAL A 89 -2.48 -4.97 -1.69
C VAL A 89 -2.64 -6.44 -2.08
N GLN A 90 -3.68 -6.81 -2.82
CA GLN A 90 -3.83 -8.16 -3.38
C GLN A 90 -2.67 -8.51 -4.32
N LEU A 91 -2.20 -7.57 -5.14
CA LEU A 91 -1.00 -7.77 -5.97
C LEU A 91 0.26 -7.99 -5.13
N LEU A 92 0.43 -7.26 -4.01
CA LEU A 92 1.53 -7.49 -3.07
C LEU A 92 1.44 -8.88 -2.43
N GLN A 93 0.24 -9.37 -2.12
CA GLN A 93 0.05 -10.70 -1.58
C GLN A 93 0.41 -11.78 -2.61
N GLN A 94 0.03 -11.60 -3.87
CA GLN A 94 0.42 -12.48 -4.98
C GLN A 94 1.94 -12.47 -5.21
N ALA A 95 2.57 -11.29 -5.15
CA ALA A 95 4.02 -11.15 -5.27
C ALA A 95 4.75 -11.83 -4.10
N ALA A 96 4.25 -11.68 -2.88
CA ALA A 96 4.79 -12.35 -1.70
C ALA A 96 4.69 -13.88 -1.83
N ALA A 97 3.54 -14.41 -2.26
CA ALA A 97 3.35 -15.84 -2.49
C ALA A 97 4.30 -16.37 -3.58
N ALA A 98 4.48 -15.62 -4.68
CA ALA A 98 5.42 -15.96 -5.74
C ALA A 98 6.87 -15.98 -5.23
N SER A 99 7.27 -15.03 -4.38
CA SER A 99 8.61 -15.00 -3.79
C SER A 99 8.89 -16.23 -2.91
N GLN A 100 7.88 -16.71 -2.17
CA GLN A 100 8.00 -17.90 -1.34
C GLN A 100 8.27 -19.15 -2.18
N SER A 101 7.66 -19.25 -3.37
CA SER A 101 7.94 -20.34 -4.32
C SER A 101 9.38 -20.35 -4.84
N LEU A 102 10.06 -19.20 -4.82
CA LEU A 102 11.47 -19.04 -5.20
C LEU A 102 12.43 -19.30 -4.02
N GLY A 103 11.94 -19.79 -2.89
CA GLY A 103 12.72 -20.02 -1.68
C GLY A 103 13.05 -18.75 -0.89
N VAL A 104 12.40 -17.63 -1.23
CA VAL A 104 12.59 -16.36 -0.54
C VAL A 104 11.44 -16.17 0.46
N SER A 105 11.72 -16.35 1.74
CA SER A 105 10.72 -16.21 2.81
C SER A 105 10.43 -14.73 3.10
N VAL A 106 9.45 -14.15 2.43
CA VAL A 106 8.89 -12.84 2.80
C VAL A 106 7.93 -13.01 3.98
N LYS A 107 8.05 -12.18 5.03
CA LYS A 107 7.10 -12.22 6.15
C LYS A 107 5.71 -11.78 5.68
N THR A 108 4.84 -12.75 5.45
CA THR A 108 3.47 -12.56 4.96
C THR A 108 2.58 -11.81 5.95
N ASP A 109 2.91 -11.87 7.24
CA ASP A 109 2.13 -11.25 8.32
C ASP A 109 1.97 -9.73 8.13
N SER A 110 3.02 -9.03 7.68
CA SER A 110 2.95 -7.58 7.45
C SER A 110 2.00 -7.21 6.32
N VAL A 111 1.93 -8.04 5.27
CA VAL A 111 1.02 -7.84 4.13
C VAL A 111 -0.41 -8.20 4.53
N HIS A 112 -0.59 -9.27 5.31
CA HIS A 112 -1.90 -9.66 5.82
C HIS A 112 -2.52 -8.59 6.72
N ASN A 113 -1.75 -8.04 7.66
CA ASN A 113 -2.22 -6.95 8.52
C ASN A 113 -2.60 -5.71 7.69
N LEU A 114 -1.87 -5.42 6.61
CA LEU A 114 -2.20 -4.31 5.70
C LEU A 114 -3.55 -4.53 5.01
N VAL A 115 -3.85 -5.76 4.56
CA VAL A 115 -5.17 -6.11 3.99
C VAL A 115 -6.28 -5.90 5.02
N GLU A 116 -6.06 -6.39 6.24
CA GLU A 116 -7.05 -6.32 7.32
C GLU A 116 -7.36 -4.86 7.71
N GLU A 117 -6.32 -4.02 7.83
CA GLU A 117 -6.50 -2.59 8.10
C GLU A 117 -7.26 -1.87 6.98
N VAL A 118 -6.94 -2.15 5.71
CA VAL A 118 -7.66 -1.56 4.56
C VAL A 118 -9.14 -1.99 4.56
N ALA A 119 -9.42 -3.27 4.83
CA ALA A 119 -10.79 -3.78 4.90
C ALA A 119 -11.59 -3.13 6.04
N GLU A 120 -10.98 -2.93 7.21
CA GLU A 120 -11.66 -2.27 8.32
C GLU A 120 -11.86 -0.77 8.06
N ILE A 121 -10.92 -0.08 7.38
CA ILE A 121 -11.15 1.30 6.91
C ILE A 121 -12.35 1.36 5.95
N GLN A 122 -12.43 0.47 4.97
CA GLN A 122 -13.58 0.42 4.03
C GLN A 122 -14.90 0.24 4.77
N LYS A 123 -14.95 -0.66 5.76
CA LYS A 123 -16.13 -0.89 6.59
C LYS A 123 -16.54 0.35 7.39
N GLN A 124 -15.59 1.03 8.03
CA GLN A 124 -15.86 2.27 8.76
C GLN A 124 -16.34 3.38 7.81
N LEU A 125 -15.76 3.47 6.61
CA LEU A 125 -16.14 4.46 5.61
C LEU A 125 -17.57 4.24 5.11
N ARG A 126 -17.96 2.99 4.81
CA ARG A 126 -19.34 2.63 4.44
C ARG A 126 -20.34 3.00 5.53
N GLN A 127 -19.99 2.74 6.78
CA GLN A 127 -20.80 3.16 7.92
C GLN A 127 -20.93 4.70 7.99
N GLY A 128 -19.84 5.42 7.73
CA GLY A 128 -19.83 6.88 7.62
C GLY A 128 -20.74 7.40 6.50
N ILE A 129 -20.71 6.78 5.32
CA ILE A 129 -21.56 7.10 4.16
C ILE A 129 -23.04 6.89 4.53
N GLU A 130 -23.38 5.77 5.15
CA GLU A 130 -24.75 5.48 5.59
C GLU A 130 -25.25 6.54 6.59
N ILE A 131 -24.41 6.92 7.55
CA ILE A 131 -24.76 7.98 8.52
C ILE A 131 -24.92 9.34 7.82
N ALA A 132 -24.03 9.69 6.89
CA ALA A 132 -24.11 10.93 6.14
C ALA A 132 -25.35 10.99 5.23
N ASN A 133 -25.75 9.87 4.62
CA ASN A 133 -26.99 9.74 3.86
C ASN A 133 -28.21 9.94 4.77
N ASN A 134 -28.21 9.33 5.95
CA ASN A 134 -29.26 9.53 6.95
C ASN A 134 -29.36 11.00 7.39
N ILE A 135 -28.24 11.71 7.56
CA ILE A 135 -28.22 13.15 7.86
C ILE A 135 -28.85 13.93 6.70
N SER A 136 -28.42 13.67 5.46
CA SER A 136 -28.92 14.37 4.27
C SER A 136 -30.42 14.17 4.08
N GLN A 137 -30.90 12.94 4.21
CA GLN A 137 -32.33 12.61 4.11
C GLN A 137 -33.15 13.33 5.20
N ARG A 138 -32.70 13.28 6.45
CA ARG A 138 -33.39 13.95 7.56
C ARG A 138 -33.38 15.48 7.40
N ALA A 139 -32.30 16.05 6.91
CA ALA A 139 -32.22 17.49 6.62
C ALA A 139 -33.18 17.92 5.49
N ALA A 140 -33.44 17.02 4.52
CA ALA A 140 -34.42 17.24 3.46
C ALA A 140 -35.87 17.14 4.00
N GLU A 141 -36.21 16.09 4.75
CA GLU A 141 -37.54 15.86 5.35
C GLU A 141 -37.97 16.99 6.29
N VAL A 142 -37.01 17.55 7.03
CA VAL A 142 -37.23 18.72 7.89
C VAL A 142 -37.64 19.97 7.10
N GLY A 143 -37.41 20.00 5.80
CA GLY A 143 -37.88 21.08 4.93
C GLY A 143 -39.34 21.09 4.58
N GLU A 144 -39.99 19.94 4.68
CA GLU A 144 -41.38 19.74 4.27
C GLU A 144 -42.35 19.84 5.45
N GLY A 145 -41.85 20.02 6.68
CA GLY A 145 -42.67 20.12 7.89
C GLY A 145 -42.04 20.98 8.99
N LYS A 146 -42.79 21.25 10.07
CA LYS A 146 -42.26 21.98 11.23
C LYS A 146 -41.09 21.24 11.85
N LEU A 147 -39.98 21.98 11.99
CA LEU A 147 -38.78 21.58 12.67
C LEU A 147 -39.03 21.47 14.18
N THR A 148 -38.76 20.30 14.75
CA THR A 148 -38.82 20.11 16.20
C THR A 148 -37.39 20.09 16.75
N ALA A 149 -37.19 20.62 17.97
CA ALA A 149 -35.89 20.61 18.65
C ALA A 149 -35.31 19.19 18.80
N ASP A 150 -36.16 18.15 18.83
CA ASP A 150 -35.74 16.76 18.87
C ASP A 150 -35.05 16.32 17.55
N LYS A 151 -35.48 16.81 16.39
CA LYS A 151 -34.87 16.46 15.10
C LYS A 151 -33.49 17.09 14.92
N SER A 152 -33.29 18.33 15.39
CA SER A 152 -31.97 18.98 15.32
C SER A 152 -30.96 18.31 16.25
N ASP A 153 -31.36 17.91 17.46
CA ASP A 153 -30.50 17.13 18.37
C ASP A 153 -30.11 15.77 17.78
N GLN A 154 -31.03 15.09 17.10
CA GLN A 154 -30.73 13.84 16.39
C GLN A 154 -29.71 14.05 15.26
N ILE A 155 -29.83 15.12 14.47
CA ILE A 155 -28.86 15.45 13.42
C ILE A 155 -27.48 15.74 14.03
N ALA A 156 -27.41 16.54 15.10
CA ALA A 156 -26.17 16.84 15.80
C ALA A 156 -25.47 15.57 16.33
N LYS A 157 -26.23 14.61 16.89
CA LYS A 157 -25.72 13.30 17.33
C LYS A 157 -25.18 12.46 16.18
N LEU A 158 -25.84 12.49 15.01
CA LEU A 158 -25.35 11.77 13.82
C LEU A 158 -24.06 12.38 13.31
N VAL A 159 -23.95 13.72 13.27
CA VAL A 159 -22.72 14.42 12.86
C VAL A 159 -21.56 14.08 13.80
N LEU A 160 -21.79 14.09 15.12
CA LEU A 160 -20.81 13.66 16.11
C LEU A 160 -20.32 12.22 15.88
N ARG A 161 -21.23 11.32 15.46
CA ARG A 161 -20.86 9.95 15.11
C ARG A 161 -19.97 9.91 13.87
N VAL A 162 -20.25 10.71 12.83
CA VAL A 162 -19.37 10.82 11.65
C VAL A 162 -17.99 11.34 12.05
N VAL A 163 -17.91 12.39 12.87
CA VAL A 163 -16.63 12.94 13.37
C VAL A 163 -15.82 11.84 14.09
N ALA A 164 -16.48 11.05 14.94
CA ALA A 164 -15.84 9.94 15.64
C ALA A 164 -15.34 8.85 14.68
N THR A 165 -16.16 8.46 13.69
CA THR A 165 -15.76 7.50 12.65
C THR A 165 -14.57 8.00 11.83
N LEU A 166 -14.55 9.28 11.45
CA LEU A 166 -13.41 9.90 10.76
C LEU A 166 -12.14 9.88 11.61
N GLY A 167 -12.25 10.07 12.93
CA GLY A 167 -11.11 9.92 13.85
C GLY A 167 -10.57 8.49 13.91
N ILE A 168 -11.45 7.48 13.87
CA ILE A 168 -11.04 6.07 13.79
C ILE A 168 -10.32 5.81 12.45
N ILE A 169 -10.88 6.30 11.34
CA ILE A 169 -10.26 6.17 10.00
C ILE A 169 -8.87 6.82 9.98
N ASP A 170 -8.72 8.02 10.54
CA ASP A 170 -7.43 8.75 10.64
C ASP A 170 -6.36 7.91 11.35
N SER A 171 -6.68 7.34 12.52
CA SER A 171 -5.75 6.48 13.25
C SER A 171 -5.38 5.19 12.49
N ARG A 172 -6.31 4.62 11.71
CA ARG A 172 -6.03 3.47 10.86
C ARG A 172 -5.20 3.81 9.63
N ILE A 173 -5.38 4.99 9.04
CA ILE A 173 -4.53 5.47 7.95
C ILE A 173 -3.07 5.59 8.44
N GLN A 174 -2.85 6.09 9.65
CA GLN A 174 -1.50 6.13 10.26
C GLN A 174 -0.93 4.73 10.50
N ALA A 175 -1.77 3.76 10.90
CA ALA A 175 -1.36 2.36 11.03
C ALA A 175 -0.95 1.78 9.66
N VAL A 176 -1.74 2.02 8.61
CA VAL A 176 -1.44 1.64 7.23
C VAL A 176 -0.11 2.24 6.77
N GLU A 177 0.15 3.51 7.04
CA GLU A 177 1.44 4.15 6.70
C GLU A 177 2.62 3.47 7.41
N THR A 178 2.46 3.17 8.70
CA THR A 178 3.47 2.45 9.49
C THR A 178 3.72 1.05 8.92
N HIS A 179 2.67 0.34 8.53
CA HIS A 179 2.78 -0.97 7.89
C HIS A 179 3.44 -0.90 6.51
N LEU A 180 3.13 0.12 5.70
CA LEU A 180 3.78 0.35 4.41
C LEU A 180 5.26 0.64 4.57
N ALA A 181 5.66 1.48 5.51
CA ALA A 181 7.07 1.74 5.80
C ALA A 181 7.81 0.46 6.21
N LYS A 182 7.15 -0.42 6.97
CA LYS A 182 7.69 -1.74 7.33
C LYS A 182 7.86 -2.64 6.11
N VAL A 183 6.86 -2.74 5.24
CA VAL A 183 6.93 -3.53 3.99
C VAL A 183 8.02 -3.00 3.06
N GLU A 184 8.15 -1.67 2.93
CA GLU A 184 9.20 -1.03 2.15
C GLU A 184 10.60 -1.39 2.69
N SER A 185 10.78 -1.35 4.01
CA SER A 185 12.06 -1.76 4.64
C SER A 185 12.39 -3.23 4.37
N MET A 186 11.39 -4.11 4.40
CA MET A 186 11.55 -5.52 4.12
C MET A 186 11.92 -5.77 2.66
N LEU A 187 11.30 -5.07 1.71
CA LEU A 187 11.64 -5.18 0.28
C LEU A 187 13.06 -4.68 -0.01
N LYS A 188 13.49 -3.60 0.64
CA LYS A 188 14.87 -3.10 0.55
C LYS A 188 15.89 -4.13 1.06
N ASP A 189 15.62 -4.75 2.21
CA ASP A 189 16.48 -5.79 2.77
C ASP A 189 16.53 -7.03 1.85
N LEU A 190 15.38 -7.44 1.33
CA LEU A 190 15.27 -8.53 0.36
C LEU A 190 16.11 -8.28 -0.89
N LYS A 191 15.98 -7.09 -1.47
CA LYS A 191 16.75 -6.65 -2.64
C LYS A 191 18.25 -6.73 -2.37
N GLN A 192 18.68 -6.25 -1.21
CA GLN A 192 20.09 -6.31 -0.80
C GLN A 192 20.57 -7.76 -0.63
N GLN A 193 19.75 -8.62 -0.04
CA GLN A 193 20.07 -10.03 0.15
C GLN A 193 20.20 -10.77 -1.18
N VAL A 194 19.28 -10.55 -2.12
CA VAL A 194 19.35 -11.11 -3.48
C VAL A 194 20.64 -10.69 -4.19
N ILE A 195 20.97 -9.39 -4.16
CA ILE A 195 22.20 -8.89 -4.79
C ILE A 195 23.44 -9.58 -4.20
N ARG A 196 23.48 -9.78 -2.87
CA ARG A 196 24.59 -10.50 -2.21
C ARG A 196 24.68 -11.95 -2.69
N TRP A 197 23.56 -12.67 -2.75
CA TRP A 197 23.55 -14.06 -3.22
C TRP A 197 23.95 -14.19 -4.70
N VAL A 198 23.49 -13.28 -5.55
CA VAL A 198 23.87 -13.23 -6.97
C VAL A 198 25.37 -12.99 -7.12
N ASN A 199 25.94 -12.05 -6.36
CA ASN A 199 27.37 -11.78 -6.37
C ASN A 199 28.16 -12.98 -5.86
N LEU A 200 27.70 -13.65 -4.80
CA LEU A 200 28.36 -14.84 -4.25
C LEU A 200 28.34 -16.01 -5.25
N ALA A 201 27.21 -16.23 -5.93
CA ALA A 201 27.08 -17.24 -6.99
C ALA A 201 27.99 -16.91 -8.19
N ALA A 202 28.10 -15.64 -8.56
CA ALA A 202 29.01 -15.21 -9.63
C ALA A 202 30.47 -15.48 -9.26
N ILE A 203 30.90 -15.17 -8.03
CA ILE A 203 32.25 -15.46 -7.53
C ILE A 203 32.50 -16.98 -7.51
N GLY A 204 31.53 -17.78 -7.07
CA GLY A 204 31.65 -19.24 -7.07
C GLY A 204 31.82 -19.79 -8.49
N ALA A 205 31.01 -19.31 -9.44
CA ALA A 205 31.09 -19.72 -10.84
C ALA A 205 32.44 -19.32 -11.47
N THR A 206 32.92 -18.09 -11.26
CA THR A 206 34.22 -17.65 -11.78
C THR A 206 35.37 -18.45 -11.17
N THR A 207 35.30 -18.78 -9.88
CA THR A 207 36.28 -19.65 -9.21
C THR A 207 36.32 -21.05 -9.84
N ILE A 208 35.14 -21.64 -10.11
CA ILE A 208 35.02 -22.94 -10.76
C ILE A 208 35.59 -22.91 -12.19
N PHE A 209 35.30 -21.86 -12.96
CA PHE A 209 35.86 -21.71 -14.30
C PHE A 209 37.38 -21.51 -14.28
N ALA A 210 37.91 -20.71 -13.36
CA ALA A 210 39.34 -20.53 -13.18
C ALA A 210 40.03 -21.85 -12.80
N TRP A 211 39.41 -22.64 -11.92
CA TRP A 211 39.89 -23.98 -11.56
C TRP A 211 39.92 -24.92 -12.77
N MET A 212 38.84 -24.97 -13.55
CA MET A 212 38.79 -25.79 -14.77
C MET A 212 39.86 -25.36 -15.78
N ALA A 213 40.05 -24.06 -15.99
CA ALA A 213 41.08 -23.53 -16.88
C ALA A 213 42.48 -23.93 -16.42
N ALA A 214 42.77 -23.81 -15.12
CA ALA A 214 44.04 -24.25 -14.53
C ALA A 214 44.27 -25.77 -14.74
N GLY A 215 43.21 -26.59 -14.56
CA GLY A 215 43.26 -28.03 -14.81
C GLY A 215 43.58 -28.38 -16.27
N GLN A 216 42.93 -27.71 -17.23
CA GLN A 216 43.19 -27.91 -18.66
C GLN A 216 44.62 -27.49 -19.05
N CYS A 217 45.10 -26.35 -18.54
CA CYS A 217 46.48 -25.91 -18.74
C CYS A 217 47.49 -26.92 -18.19
N GLY A 218 47.22 -27.48 -17.01
CA GLY A 218 48.06 -28.53 -16.41
C GLY A 218 48.14 -29.80 -17.26
N LEU A 219 46.99 -30.26 -17.78
CA LEU A 219 46.92 -31.43 -18.67
C LEU A 219 47.67 -31.19 -19.99
N CYS A 220 47.50 -30.01 -20.60
CA CYS A 220 48.24 -29.63 -21.82
C CYS A 220 49.76 -29.60 -21.58
N PHE A 221 50.21 -29.05 -20.44
CA PHE A 221 51.62 -28.98 -20.10
C PHE A 221 52.25 -30.38 -19.89
N LEU A 222 51.55 -31.27 -19.19
CA LEU A 222 52.00 -32.66 -19.02
C LEU A 222 52.02 -33.44 -20.34
N GLY A 223 51.05 -33.22 -21.23
CA GLY A 223 51.03 -33.81 -22.56
C GLY A 223 52.23 -33.38 -23.41
N ILE A 224 52.54 -32.08 -23.45
CA ILE A 224 53.68 -31.53 -24.21
C ILE A 224 55.01 -32.04 -23.65
N SER A 225 55.18 -32.01 -22.33
CA SER A 225 56.41 -32.48 -21.68
C SER A 225 56.62 -34.00 -21.85
N GLY A 226 55.55 -34.79 -21.88
CA GLY A 226 55.60 -36.22 -22.19
C GLY A 226 56.03 -36.52 -23.62
N LEU A 227 55.48 -35.80 -24.61
CA LEU A 227 55.88 -35.94 -26.02
C LEU A 227 57.36 -35.62 -26.23
N ARG A 228 57.88 -34.58 -25.56
CA ARG A 228 59.28 -34.16 -25.70
C ARG A 228 60.28 -35.20 -25.18
N ARG A 229 59.91 -35.99 -24.17
CA ARG A 229 60.75 -37.08 -23.63
C ARG A 229 60.78 -38.33 -24.51
N ARG A 230 59.82 -38.49 -25.44
CA ARG A 230 59.71 -39.68 -26.30
C ARG A 230 60.39 -39.55 -27.65
N HIS A 231 60.95 -38.40 -28.01
CA HIS A 231 61.78 -38.31 -29.22
C HIS A 231 63.08 -39.08 -28.96
N PRO A 232 63.27 -40.29 -29.53
CA PRO A 232 64.54 -40.99 -29.42
C PRO A 232 65.53 -40.16 -30.22
N THR A 233 66.68 -39.87 -29.62
CA THR A 233 67.83 -39.36 -30.35
C THR A 233 68.14 -40.36 -31.44
N VAL A 234 67.73 -40.06 -32.67
CA VAL A 234 68.11 -40.83 -33.85
C VAL A 234 69.62 -40.70 -33.93
N ALA A 235 70.33 -41.80 -33.69
CA ALA A 235 71.78 -41.82 -33.80
C ALA A 235 72.15 -41.38 -35.23
N PRO A 236 73.10 -40.44 -35.40
CA PRO A 236 73.50 -40.00 -36.72
C PRO A 236 74.09 -41.19 -37.50
N PRO A 237 73.75 -41.33 -38.79
CA PRO A 237 74.30 -42.39 -39.61
C PRO A 237 75.82 -42.23 -39.77
N PRO A 238 76.56 -43.36 -39.88
CA PRO A 238 78.02 -43.38 -39.99
C PRO A 238 78.53 -42.79 -41.30
#